data_AF-A0A963NY45-F1
#
_entry.id   AF-A0A963NY45-F1
#
_cell.length_a   1.000
_cell.length_b   1.000
_cell.length_c   1.000
_cell.angle_alpha   90.00
_cell.angle_beta   90.00
_cell.angle_gamma   90.00
#
_symmetry.space_group_name_H-M   'P 1'
#
loop_
_entity.id
_entity.type
_entity.pdbx_description
1 polymer ?
#
loop_
_entity_poly.entity_id
_entity_poly.type
_entity_poly.pdbx_seq_one_letter_code
_entity_poly.pdbx_strand_id
1 'polypeptide(L)'
;FDDLVLDGSVGLDALRGIVEAQLEVEAPHKPAGMLHPQALATTQGRARALMRAKSRAESTYNRMVGAVAEASGQHRDPAERALLLTLCMLCRRLSPEEAQHLVAQLPSLLQPQLDGCLDGPDRAVTTRAIEDKLAKSLGLEPAAAGACLRAVMKVIARSVSPGQIAEVRGQLPEEMKALLPLAT
;
A
#
# COMPACT_ATOMS: atom_id res chain seq x y z
N PHE A 1 19.87 -9.54 -3.54
CA PHE A 1 19.86 -9.70 -5.01
C PHE A 1 18.58 -10.41 -5.40
N ASP A 2 17.60 -9.79 -6.04
CA ASP A 2 17.43 -8.37 -6.32
C ASP A 2 15.95 -8.15 -6.61
N ASP A 3 15.52 -6.98 -6.20
CA ASP A 3 14.17 -6.43 -6.23
C ASP A 3 13.92 -5.86 -7.63
N LEU A 4 13.67 -6.73 -8.60
CA LEU A 4 13.55 -6.33 -10.01
C LEU A 4 12.54 -7.15 -10.80
N VAL A 5 11.26 -7.14 -10.39
CA VAL A 5 10.15 -7.56 -11.27
C VAL A 5 8.94 -6.62 -11.11
N LEU A 6 9.21 -5.32 -11.13
CA LEU A 6 8.19 -4.29 -11.25
C LEU A 6 8.66 -3.22 -12.24
N ASP A 7 8.78 -3.59 -13.51
CA ASP A 7 8.50 -2.62 -14.57
C ASP A 7 7.94 -3.37 -15.80
N GLY A 8 6.80 -2.92 -16.29
CA GLY A 8 5.96 -3.61 -17.28
C GLY A 8 6.53 -3.60 -18.71
N SER A 9 7.84 -3.81 -18.88
CA SER A 9 8.56 -3.65 -20.14
C SER A 9 9.56 -4.78 -20.37
N VAL A 10 9.16 -6.02 -20.04
CA VAL A 10 9.92 -7.23 -20.38
C VAL A 10 9.11 -8.07 -21.37
N GLY A 11 9.54 -8.07 -22.64
CA GLY A 11 8.97 -8.94 -23.67
C GLY A 11 9.07 -10.41 -23.25
N LEU A 12 8.04 -11.20 -23.58
CA LEU A 12 7.90 -12.61 -23.21
C LEU A 12 9.16 -13.46 -23.49
N ASP A 13 10.01 -13.05 -24.43
CA ASP A 13 11.28 -13.72 -24.75
C ASP A 13 12.36 -13.58 -23.67
N ALA A 14 12.42 -12.48 -22.93
CA ALA A 14 13.42 -12.29 -21.87
C ALA A 14 13.07 -13.08 -20.59
N LEU A 15 11.78 -13.31 -20.33
CA LEU A 15 11.33 -14.22 -19.25
C LEU A 15 11.63 -15.69 -19.57
N ARG A 16 11.69 -16.05 -20.85
CA ARG A 16 12.02 -17.42 -21.27
C ARG A 16 13.49 -17.78 -21.00
N GLY A 17 14.41 -16.83 -21.18
CA GLY A 17 15.85 -17.03 -20.92
C GLY A 17 16.18 -17.27 -19.44
N ILE A 18 15.46 -16.63 -18.52
CA ILE A 18 15.66 -16.83 -17.07
C ILE A 18 15.17 -18.22 -16.62
N VAL A 19 14.10 -18.73 -17.24
CA VAL A 19 13.59 -20.08 -16.97
C VAL A 19 14.49 -21.16 -17.57
N GLU A 20 15.09 -20.92 -18.76
CA GLU A 20 16.06 -21.85 -19.36
C GLU A 20 17.39 -21.90 -18.57
N ALA A 21 17.88 -20.76 -18.05
CA ALA A 21 19.12 -20.73 -17.26
C ALA A 21 19.02 -21.47 -15.90
N GLN A 22 17.81 -21.65 -15.36
CA GLN A 22 17.57 -22.43 -14.13
C GLN A 22 17.40 -23.93 -14.38
N LEU A 23 17.39 -24.37 -15.65
CA LEU A 23 17.27 -25.78 -16.03
C LEU A 23 18.63 -26.46 -16.31
N GLU A 24 19.75 -25.72 -16.33
CA GLU A 24 21.08 -26.28 -16.65
C GLU A 24 21.98 -26.57 -15.44
N VAL A 25 21.48 -26.47 -14.20
CA VAL A 25 22.24 -26.97 -13.04
C VAL A 25 21.95 -28.46 -12.86
N GLU A 26 22.54 -29.27 -13.74
CA GLU A 26 22.66 -30.72 -13.56
C GLU A 26 23.42 -31.01 -12.26
N ALA A 27 22.73 -31.56 -11.27
CA ALA A 27 23.36 -32.16 -10.10
C ALA A 27 23.86 -33.57 -10.47
N PRO A 28 25.17 -33.88 -10.34
CA PRO A 28 25.67 -35.21 -10.65
C PRO A 28 25.30 -36.21 -9.55
N HIS A 29 24.74 -37.33 -10.01
CA HIS A 29 24.59 -38.63 -9.34
C HIS A 29 23.38 -38.87 -8.42
N LYS A 30 22.35 -39.54 -8.96
CA LYS A 30 21.46 -40.43 -8.19
C LYS A 30 21.17 -41.74 -8.96
N PRO A 31 21.05 -42.89 -8.27
CA PRO A 31 20.91 -44.20 -8.89
C PRO A 31 19.49 -44.45 -9.41
N ALA A 32 19.39 -45.39 -10.35
CA ALA A 32 18.18 -45.78 -11.04
C ALA A 32 17.12 -46.36 -10.08
N GLY A 33 15.87 -45.87 -10.19
CA GLY A 33 14.72 -46.58 -9.60
C GLY A 33 13.56 -45.78 -9.02
N MET A 34 13.49 -44.45 -9.14
CA MET A 34 12.29 -43.71 -8.72
C MET A 34 11.72 -42.83 -9.83
N LEU A 35 10.55 -43.23 -10.34
CA LEU A 35 9.66 -42.37 -11.10
C LEU A 35 8.85 -41.52 -10.11
N HIS A 36 9.22 -40.26 -9.91
CA HIS A 36 8.34 -39.27 -9.30
C HIS A 36 7.78 -38.33 -10.39
N PRO A 37 6.47 -38.36 -10.68
CA PRO A 37 5.83 -37.27 -11.41
C PRO A 37 5.42 -36.19 -10.39
N GLN A 38 6.36 -35.37 -9.91
CA GLN A 38 6.01 -34.30 -8.94
C GLN A 38 6.62 -32.91 -9.22
N ALA A 39 7.50 -32.75 -10.21
CA ALA A 39 8.09 -31.43 -10.48
C ALA A 39 7.10 -30.47 -11.19
N LEU A 40 6.32 -30.95 -12.16
CA LEU A 40 5.47 -30.11 -13.02
C LEU A 40 4.16 -29.63 -12.35
N ALA A 41 3.67 -30.34 -11.33
CA ALA A 41 2.46 -29.95 -10.58
C ALA A 41 2.70 -28.73 -9.67
N THR A 42 3.95 -28.42 -9.31
CA THR A 42 4.28 -27.39 -8.33
C THR A 42 4.39 -25.99 -8.92
N THR A 43 4.88 -25.85 -10.16
CA THR A 43 5.02 -24.54 -10.84
C THR A 43 3.67 -23.96 -11.26
N GLN A 44 2.78 -24.76 -11.86
CA GLN A 44 1.42 -24.31 -12.21
C GLN A 44 0.59 -23.95 -10.96
N GLY A 45 0.73 -24.71 -9.88
CA GLY A 45 0.08 -24.43 -8.60
C GLY A 45 0.55 -23.12 -7.97
N ARG A 46 1.86 -22.87 -7.96
CA ARG A 46 2.47 -21.61 -7.48
C ARG A 46 2.02 -20.40 -8.32
N ALA A 47 2.05 -20.51 -9.64
CA ALA A 47 1.59 -19.43 -10.52
C ALA A 47 0.13 -19.04 -10.24
N ARG A 48 -0.77 -20.02 -10.08
CA ARG A 48 -2.18 -19.76 -9.71
C ARG A 48 -2.34 -19.15 -8.32
N ALA A 49 -1.49 -19.52 -7.36
CA ALA A 49 -1.51 -18.92 -6.03
C ALA A 49 -1.09 -17.44 -6.07
N LEU A 50 -0.02 -17.12 -6.81
CA LEU A 50 0.45 -15.75 -7.02
C LEU A 50 -0.60 -14.88 -7.71
N MET A 51 -1.22 -15.37 -8.78
CA MET A 51 -2.30 -14.66 -9.48
C MET A 51 -3.48 -14.33 -8.57
N ARG A 52 -3.88 -15.27 -7.70
CA ARG A 52 -4.94 -15.03 -6.69
C ARG A 52 -4.52 -14.03 -5.62
N ALA A 53 -3.26 -14.06 -5.19
CA ALA A 53 -2.72 -13.08 -4.25
C ALA A 53 -2.73 -11.67 -4.85
N LYS A 54 -2.24 -11.52 -6.09
CA LYS A 54 -2.26 -10.25 -6.83
C LYS A 54 -3.68 -9.72 -7.00
N SER A 55 -4.61 -10.54 -7.49
CA SER A 55 -6.00 -10.13 -7.68
C SER A 55 -6.68 -9.69 -6.37
N ARG A 56 -6.38 -10.36 -5.25
CA ARG A 56 -6.87 -9.94 -3.93
C ARG A 56 -6.27 -8.60 -3.50
N ALA A 57 -4.97 -8.41 -3.68
CA ALA A 57 -4.30 -7.15 -3.35
C ALA A 57 -4.88 -5.97 -4.15
N GLU A 58 -5.07 -6.15 -5.46
CA GLU A 58 -5.70 -5.18 -6.36
C GLU A 58 -7.16 -4.89 -5.94
N SER A 59 -7.94 -5.92 -5.61
CA SER A 59 -9.33 -5.74 -5.17
C SER A 59 -9.42 -4.93 -3.87
N THR A 60 -8.58 -5.24 -2.87
CA THR A 60 -8.55 -4.52 -1.60
C THR A 60 -8.12 -3.07 -1.81
N TYR A 61 -7.09 -2.84 -2.62
CA TYR A 61 -6.64 -1.50 -2.98
C TYR A 61 -7.74 -0.68 -3.67
N ASN A 62 -8.34 -1.24 -4.71
CA ASN A 62 -9.41 -0.60 -5.48
C ASN A 62 -10.63 -0.30 -4.61
N ARG A 63 -10.96 -1.17 -3.65
CA ARG A 63 -12.02 -0.92 -2.68
C ARG A 63 -11.72 0.28 -1.80
N MET A 64 -10.48 0.41 -1.31
CA MET A 64 -10.08 1.54 -0.48
C MET A 64 -10.11 2.86 -1.27
N VAL A 65 -9.57 2.88 -2.49
CA VAL A 65 -9.63 4.05 -3.38
C VAL A 65 -11.08 4.41 -3.70
N GLY A 66 -11.92 3.41 -4.00
CA GLY A 66 -13.36 3.61 -4.24
C GLY A 66 -14.07 4.22 -3.03
N ALA A 67 -13.77 3.76 -1.81
CA ALA A 67 -14.33 4.33 -0.59
C ALA A 67 -13.89 5.80 -0.38
N VAL A 68 -12.65 6.15 -0.74
CA VAL A 68 -12.20 7.56 -0.71
C VAL A 68 -12.94 8.39 -1.76
N ALA A 69 -13.07 7.89 -2.99
CA ALA A 69 -13.79 8.58 -4.06
C ALA A 69 -15.23 8.89 -3.66
N GLU A 70 -15.95 7.89 -3.13
CA GLU A 70 -17.31 8.05 -2.62
C GLU A 70 -17.39 9.05 -1.45
N ALA A 71 -16.52 8.92 -0.45
CA ALA A 71 -16.56 9.76 0.74
C ALA A 71 -16.17 11.22 0.48
N SER A 72 -15.30 11.48 -0.51
CA SER A 72 -14.81 12.82 -0.85
C SER A 72 -15.55 13.47 -2.01
N GLY A 73 -16.44 12.74 -2.70
CA GLY A 73 -17.10 13.20 -3.92
C GLY A 73 -16.15 13.39 -5.11
N GLN A 74 -14.95 12.79 -5.05
CA GLN A 74 -13.93 12.92 -6.08
C GLN A 74 -14.00 11.75 -7.08
N HIS A 75 -13.46 11.97 -8.28
CA HIS A 75 -13.20 10.88 -9.21
C HIS A 75 -12.06 9.98 -8.69
N ARG A 76 -11.94 8.78 -9.28
CA ARG A 76 -11.00 7.75 -8.83
C ARG A 76 -9.55 8.26 -8.72
N ASP A 77 -9.03 8.92 -9.76
CA ASP A 77 -7.62 9.32 -9.78
C ASP A 77 -7.29 10.44 -8.77
N PRO A 78 -8.11 11.52 -8.64
CA PRO A 78 -7.92 12.48 -7.54
C PRO A 78 -8.07 11.84 -6.16
N ALA A 79 -8.99 10.89 -5.98
CA ALA A 79 -9.18 10.18 -4.72
C ALA A 79 -7.96 9.32 -4.32
N GLU A 80 -7.39 8.59 -5.28
CA GLU A 80 -6.15 7.82 -5.11
C GLU A 80 -4.99 8.74 -4.71
N ARG A 81 -4.86 9.90 -5.38
CA ARG A 81 -3.84 10.90 -5.06
C ARG A 81 -4.04 11.50 -3.66
N ALA A 82 -5.27 11.82 -3.28
CA ALA A 82 -5.59 12.31 -1.94
C ALA A 82 -5.25 11.27 -0.87
N LEU A 83 -5.60 10.00 -1.10
CA LEU A 83 -5.28 8.90 -0.19
C LEU A 83 -3.76 8.78 0.05
N LEU A 84 -2.97 8.71 -1.03
CA LEU A 84 -1.52 8.55 -0.94
C LEU A 84 -0.85 9.75 -0.26
N LEU A 85 -1.26 10.96 -0.62
CA LEU A 85 -0.74 12.20 -0.05
C LEU A 85 -1.04 12.29 1.44
N THR A 86 -2.29 12.05 1.84
CA THR A 86 -2.69 12.09 3.26
C THR A 86 -2.01 10.98 4.06
N LEU A 87 -1.91 9.75 3.54
CA LEU A 87 -1.19 8.66 4.20
C LEU A 87 0.29 8.98 4.38
N CYS A 88 0.96 9.47 3.33
CA CYS A 88 2.37 9.83 3.43
C CYS A 88 2.59 10.93 4.48
N MET A 89 1.79 12.00 4.46
CA MET A 89 1.92 13.06 5.46
C MET A 89 1.60 12.56 6.87
N LEU A 90 0.57 11.72 7.02
CA LEU A 90 0.26 11.09 8.30
C LEU A 90 1.43 10.24 8.82
N CYS A 91 2.04 9.39 7.96
CA CYS A 91 3.21 8.58 8.32
C CYS A 91 4.38 9.47 8.77
N ARG A 92 4.67 10.55 8.02
CA ARG A 92 5.74 11.48 8.39
C ARG A 92 5.48 12.19 9.72
N ARG A 93 4.22 12.38 10.11
CA ARG A 93 3.89 12.99 11.39
C ARG A 93 4.14 12.06 12.59
N LEU A 94 4.09 10.75 12.37
CA LEU A 94 4.20 9.72 13.40
C LEU A 94 5.67 9.36 13.65
N SER A 95 5.95 8.68 14.76
CA SER A 95 7.22 7.98 14.93
C SER A 95 7.39 6.91 13.85
N PRO A 96 8.63 6.55 13.45
CA PRO A 96 8.84 5.52 12.43
C PRO A 96 8.18 4.18 12.77
N GLU A 97 8.21 3.78 14.04
CA GLU A 97 7.58 2.56 14.54
C GLU A 97 6.05 2.58 14.35
N GLU A 98 5.40 3.68 14.73
CA GLU A 98 3.94 3.82 14.60
C GLU A 98 3.52 3.94 13.13
N ALA A 99 4.32 4.61 12.31
CA ALA A 99 4.10 4.67 10.87
C ALA A 99 4.18 3.26 10.23
N GLN A 100 5.15 2.44 10.64
CA GLN A 100 5.28 1.04 10.19
C GLN A 100 4.07 0.20 10.61
N HIS A 101 3.62 0.33 11.87
CA HIS A 101 2.42 -0.38 12.35
C HIS A 101 1.16 0.02 11.59
N LEU A 102 0.98 1.31 11.32
CA LEU A 102 -0.11 1.81 10.49
C LEU A 102 -0.06 1.20 9.08
N VAL A 103 1.09 1.27 8.40
CA VAL A 103 1.27 0.77 7.03
C VAL A 103 1.07 -0.74 6.94
N ALA A 104 1.43 -1.50 7.97
CA ALA A 104 1.23 -2.95 8.02
C ALA A 104 -0.26 -3.36 8.00
N GLN A 105 -1.18 -2.48 8.39
CA GLN A 105 -2.63 -2.73 8.36
C GLN A 105 -3.31 -2.26 7.06
N LEU A 106 -2.58 -1.59 6.17
CA LEU A 106 -3.11 -1.08 4.91
C LEU A 106 -3.04 -2.13 3.79
N PRO A 107 -3.82 -1.97 2.70
CA PRO A 107 -3.66 -2.75 1.48
C PRO A 107 -2.19 -2.82 1.05
N SER A 108 -1.68 -4.03 0.79
CA SER A 108 -0.24 -4.26 0.53
C SER A 108 0.32 -3.46 -0.65
N LEU A 109 -0.52 -3.08 -1.62
CA LEU A 109 -0.12 -2.23 -2.76
C LEU A 109 0.20 -0.77 -2.36
N LEU A 110 -0.14 -0.33 -1.15
CA LEU A 110 0.22 0.98 -0.62
C LEU A 110 1.63 1.00 -0.02
N GLN A 111 2.17 -0.14 0.42
CA GLN A 111 3.43 -0.18 1.16
C GLN A 111 4.60 0.41 0.36
N PRO A 112 4.86 -0.02 -0.90
CA PRO A 112 5.97 0.54 -1.68
C PRO A 112 5.84 2.04 -1.95
N GLN A 113 4.60 2.56 -1.94
CA GLN A 113 4.32 3.97 -2.17
C GLN A 113 4.54 4.83 -0.91
N LEU A 114 4.70 4.20 0.27
CA LEU A 114 4.81 4.86 1.57
C LEU A 114 6.18 4.66 2.23
N ASP A 115 7.06 3.80 1.70
CA ASP A 115 8.39 3.55 2.25
C ASP A 115 9.21 4.82 2.46
N GLY A 116 9.09 5.78 1.53
CA GLY A 116 9.76 7.09 1.62
C GLY A 116 9.15 8.08 2.62
N CYS A 117 8.11 7.69 3.36
CA CYS A 117 7.36 8.54 4.28
C CYS A 117 7.49 8.11 5.76
N LEU A 118 8.38 7.16 6.06
CA LEU A 118 8.56 6.57 7.41
C LEU A 118 9.70 7.24 8.21
N ASP A 119 10.18 8.39 7.76
CA ASP A 119 11.32 9.15 8.31
C ASP A 119 10.94 10.13 9.43
N GLY A 120 9.72 10.04 9.96
CA GLY A 120 9.17 10.94 10.98
C GLY A 120 9.82 10.83 12.36
N PRO A 121 9.34 11.62 13.36
CA PRO A 121 8.23 12.56 13.28
C PRO A 121 8.63 13.94 12.77
N ASP A 122 8.00 14.38 11.68
CA ASP A 122 8.08 15.74 11.15
C ASP A 122 6.98 16.63 11.77
N ARG A 123 7.42 17.58 12.62
CA ARG A 123 6.52 18.51 13.31
C ARG A 123 5.92 19.57 12.38
N ALA A 124 6.49 19.79 11.20
CA ALA A 124 5.96 20.71 10.21
C ALA A 124 4.68 20.17 9.53
N VAL A 125 4.45 18.85 9.61
CA VAL A 125 3.17 18.27 9.20
C VAL A 125 2.09 18.65 10.22
N THR A 126 1.24 19.58 9.82
CA THR A 126 0.05 20.05 10.55
C THR A 126 -1.21 19.77 9.73
N THR A 127 -2.40 19.91 10.33
CA THR A 127 -3.68 19.78 9.61
C THR A 127 -3.71 20.72 8.41
N ARG A 128 -3.33 21.98 8.63
CA ARG A 128 -3.26 23.00 7.58
C ARG A 128 -2.26 22.64 6.48
N ALA A 129 -1.08 22.12 6.83
CA ALA A 129 -0.11 21.70 5.83
C ALA A 129 -0.65 20.59 4.92
N ILE A 130 -1.43 19.65 5.46
CA ILE A 130 -2.08 18.59 4.68
C ILE A 130 -3.17 19.19 3.78
N GLU A 131 -4.02 20.07 4.32
CA GLU A 131 -5.07 20.76 3.56
C GLU A 131 -4.49 21.58 2.41
N ASP A 132 -3.44 22.38 2.65
CA ASP A 132 -2.76 23.19 1.63
C ASP A 132 -2.15 22.30 0.53
N LYS A 133 -1.56 21.16 0.91
CA LYS A 133 -0.99 20.20 -0.04
C LYS A 133 -2.07 19.52 -0.87
N LEU A 134 -3.20 19.16 -0.28
CA LEU A 134 -4.37 18.60 -0.98
C LEU A 134 -4.97 19.64 -1.94
N ALA A 135 -5.21 20.87 -1.47
CA ALA A 135 -5.71 21.97 -2.28
C ALA A 135 -4.87 22.17 -3.53
N LYS A 136 -3.55 22.27 -3.35
CA LYS A 136 -2.60 22.43 -4.46
C LYS A 136 -2.55 21.20 -5.38
N SER A 137 -2.56 20.00 -4.83
CA SER A 137 -2.37 18.77 -5.61
C SER A 137 -3.62 18.34 -6.39
N LEU A 138 -4.81 18.73 -5.93
CA LEU A 138 -6.09 18.37 -6.53
C LEU A 138 -6.80 19.56 -7.21
N GLY A 139 -6.28 20.79 -7.05
CA GLY A 139 -6.94 22.00 -7.55
C GLY A 139 -8.24 22.31 -6.80
N LEU A 140 -8.26 22.05 -5.49
CA LEU A 140 -9.43 22.27 -4.63
C LEU A 140 -9.35 23.63 -3.93
N GLU A 141 -10.52 24.25 -3.76
CA GLU A 141 -10.67 25.37 -2.83
C GLU A 141 -10.41 24.94 -1.37
N PRO A 142 -9.98 25.84 -0.47
CA PRO A 142 -9.59 25.48 0.89
C PRO A 142 -10.66 24.68 1.67
N ALA A 143 -11.93 25.10 1.57
CA ALA A 143 -13.04 24.40 2.23
C ALA A 143 -13.23 22.96 1.69
N ALA A 144 -13.06 22.77 0.38
CA ALA A 144 -13.15 21.46 -0.26
C ALA A 144 -11.95 20.57 0.11
N ALA A 145 -10.75 21.13 0.24
CA ALA A 145 -9.57 20.41 0.70
C ALA A 145 -9.74 19.90 2.15
N GLY A 146 -10.26 20.73 3.05
CA GLY A 146 -10.56 20.29 4.43
C GLY A 146 -11.64 19.21 4.49
N ALA A 147 -12.68 19.30 3.64
CA ALA A 147 -13.69 18.25 3.53
C ALA A 147 -13.10 16.93 2.98
N CYS A 148 -12.24 17.02 1.96
CA CYS A 148 -11.51 15.89 1.39
C CYS A 148 -10.63 15.22 2.44
N LEU A 149 -9.85 16.00 3.22
CA LEU A 149 -9.01 15.47 4.29
C LEU A 149 -9.83 14.67 5.32
N ARG A 150 -10.93 15.23 5.81
CA ARG A 150 -11.81 14.54 6.77
C ARG A 150 -12.39 13.24 6.20
N ALA A 151 -12.77 13.24 4.92
CA ALA A 151 -13.25 12.05 4.23
C ALA A 151 -12.16 10.96 4.15
N VAL A 152 -10.94 11.33 3.74
CA VAL A 152 -9.80 10.40 3.65
C VAL A 152 -9.44 9.84 5.02
N MET A 153 -9.31 10.67 6.05
CA MET A 153 -9.00 10.24 7.42
C MET A 153 -10.04 9.27 7.97
N LYS A 154 -11.33 9.48 7.66
CA LYS A 154 -12.42 8.57 8.03
C LYS A 154 -12.31 7.22 7.32
N VAL A 155 -11.89 7.19 6.05
CA VAL A 155 -11.68 5.93 5.32
C VAL A 155 -10.47 5.18 5.87
N ILE A 156 -9.35 5.87 6.11
CA ILE A 156 -8.16 5.29 6.75
C ILE A 156 -8.55 4.65 8.09
N ALA A 157 -9.30 5.39 8.92
CA ALA A 157 -9.74 4.90 10.23
C ALA A 157 -10.62 3.65 10.19
N ARG A 158 -11.36 3.43 9.11
CA ARG A 158 -12.20 2.24 8.90
C ARG A 158 -11.41 1.06 8.31
N SER A 159 -10.26 1.32 7.71
CA SER A 159 -9.42 0.30 7.07
C SER A 159 -8.45 -0.38 8.03
N VAL A 160 -8.28 0.16 9.24
CA VAL A 160 -7.37 -0.37 10.26
C VAL A 160 -8.12 -0.67 11.56
N SER A 161 -7.48 -1.40 12.46
CA SER A 161 -8.09 -1.78 13.74
C SER A 161 -8.34 -0.56 14.65
N PRO A 162 -9.35 -0.61 15.54
CA PRO A 162 -9.60 0.46 16.51
C PRO A 162 -8.39 0.75 17.43
N GLY A 163 -7.65 -0.30 17.80
CA GLY A 163 -6.41 -0.18 18.58
C GLY A 163 -5.35 0.64 17.86
N GLN A 164 -5.12 0.38 16.56
CA GLN A 164 -4.20 1.19 15.76
C GLN A 164 -4.63 2.66 15.70
N ILE A 165 -5.92 2.94 15.60
CA ILE A 165 -6.39 4.34 15.61
C ILE A 165 -6.17 5.00 16.96
N ALA A 166 -6.30 4.27 18.07
CA ALA A 166 -5.96 4.80 19.39
C ALA A 166 -4.46 5.14 19.50
N GLU A 167 -3.59 4.27 18.99
CA GLU A 167 -2.13 4.48 18.98
C GLU A 167 -1.74 5.68 18.11
N VAL A 168 -2.22 5.73 16.86
CA VAL A 168 -2.02 6.88 15.95
C VAL A 168 -2.47 8.17 16.63
N ARG A 169 -3.68 8.20 17.19
CA ARG A 169 -4.20 9.39 17.91
C ARG A 169 -3.32 9.79 19.08
N GLY A 170 -2.70 8.84 19.77
CA GLY A 170 -1.79 9.09 20.90
C GLY A 170 -0.56 9.92 20.51
N GLN A 171 -0.14 9.86 19.24
CA GLN A 171 1.02 10.60 18.73
C GLN A 171 0.67 11.92 18.02
N LEU A 172 -0.61 12.16 17.74
CA LEU A 172 -1.06 13.36 17.03
C LEU A 172 -1.27 14.55 17.97
N PRO A 173 -1.07 15.80 17.50
CA PRO A 173 -1.49 16.99 18.23
C PRO A 173 -3.03 17.09 18.28
N GLU A 174 -3.56 17.83 19.26
CA GLU A 174 -5.02 17.91 19.50
C GLU A 174 -5.85 18.28 18.27
N GLU A 175 -5.38 19.21 17.44
CA GLU A 175 -6.08 19.58 16.19
C GLU A 175 -6.27 18.38 15.23
N MET A 176 -5.27 17.52 15.13
CA MET A 176 -5.28 16.38 14.21
C MET A 176 -6.06 15.20 14.79
N LYS A 177 -6.10 15.06 16.13
CA LYS A 177 -6.93 14.06 16.80
C LYS A 177 -8.41 14.22 16.45
N ALA A 178 -8.87 15.44 16.19
CA ALA A 178 -10.25 15.70 15.78
C ALA A 178 -10.62 15.14 14.39
N LEU A 179 -9.62 14.80 13.56
CA LEU A 179 -9.84 14.21 12.22
C LEU A 179 -10.10 12.70 12.26
N LEU A 180 -9.77 12.04 13.38
CA LEU A 180 -9.96 10.61 13.58
C LEU A 180 -11.15 10.35 14.50
N PRO A 181 -11.84 9.20 14.37
CA PRO A 181 -12.85 8.79 15.34
C PRO A 181 -12.22 8.51 16.71
N LEU A 182 -13.02 8.60 17.77
CA LEU A 182 -12.65 8.07 19.08
C LEU A 182 -12.76 6.53 19.04
N ALA A 183 -11.86 5.85 19.74
CA ALA A 183 -12.03 4.42 19.98
C ALA A 183 -13.34 4.21 20.77
N THR A 184 -14.20 3.33 20.27
CA THR A 184 -15.47 2.96 20.90
C THR A 184 -15.33 1.64 21.62
#